data_AF-A0A7C4UAS2-F1
#
_entry.id   AF-A0A7C4UAS2-F1
#
_cell.length_a   1.000
_cell.length_b   1.000
_cell.length_c   1.000
_cell.angle_alpha   90.00
_cell.angle_beta   90.00
_cell.angle_gamma   90.00
#
_symmetry.space_group_name_H-M   'P 1'
#
loop_
_entity.id
_entity.type
_entity.pdbx_description
1 polymer ?
#
loop_
_entity_poly.entity_id
_entity_poly.type
_entity_poly.pdbx_seq_one_letter_code
_entity_poly.pdbx_strand_id
1 'polypeptide(L)'
;MYELKLEKFSGPLEKLLELIEDQKLDVNEVSMAKVTDDFLKYLDTFKNGEVSLGGFSSDLRLLADFISVASKLIFLKSKYLLPNIELTEDEEIEIKDLESRLVIYRDLKPAFKLLSKLWKDGHRAYSRPYFLGRGGGLPRGQSVFYPGAKTDKQLLENSLYRIFEEMKVYSREEETIKGTIITLEEKIQEVFSRIQKEGDSSLNNLAIEKTRAEMIILFLAVLHLAREQFIRLEQIDNFSDIIIKKN
;
A
#
# COMPACT_ATOMS: atom_id res chain seq x y z
N MET A 1 33.75 -12.31 -24.99
CA MET A 1 32.61 -11.41 -25.24
C MET A 1 32.75 -10.25 -24.26
N TYR A 2 33.44 -9.19 -24.67
CA TYR A 2 33.62 -8.00 -23.84
C TYR A 2 32.59 -6.97 -24.30
N GLU A 3 31.49 -6.87 -23.58
CA GLU A 3 30.53 -5.78 -23.75
C GLU A 3 30.97 -4.66 -22.80
N LEU A 4 31.98 -3.88 -23.21
CA LEU A 4 32.41 -2.70 -22.49
C LEU A 4 31.44 -1.57 -22.87
N LYS A 5 30.31 -1.52 -22.15
CA LYS A 5 29.35 -0.42 -22.26
C LYS A 5 30.06 0.86 -21.84
N LEU A 6 30.44 1.66 -22.83
CA LEU A 6 30.85 3.05 -22.67
C LEU A 6 29.86 3.75 -21.72
N GLU A 7 30.36 4.18 -20.57
CA GLU A 7 29.58 4.90 -19.59
C GLU A 7 29.03 6.19 -20.23
N LYS A 8 27.79 6.53 -19.88
CA LYS A 8 27.15 7.78 -20.27
C LYS A 8 27.87 8.93 -19.55
N PHE A 9 28.81 9.60 -20.21
CA PHE A 9 29.60 10.67 -19.59
C PHE A 9 28.80 11.97 -19.46
N SER A 10 28.93 12.65 -18.31
CA SER A 10 28.17 13.86 -17.95
C SER A 10 29.05 15.13 -17.85
N GLY A 11 30.03 15.29 -18.74
CA GLY A 11 30.72 16.57 -18.99
C GLY A 11 32.11 16.73 -18.33
N PRO A 12 32.78 17.87 -18.58
CA PRO A 12 34.19 18.08 -18.18
C PRO A 12 34.40 18.19 -16.67
N LEU A 13 33.44 18.76 -15.93
CA LEU A 13 33.54 18.88 -14.46
C LEU A 13 33.45 17.51 -13.77
N GLU A 14 32.63 16.60 -14.28
CA GLU A 14 32.54 15.24 -13.76
C GLU A 14 33.86 14.51 -13.95
N LYS A 15 34.43 14.59 -15.16
CA LYS A 15 35.70 13.94 -15.46
C LYS A 15 36.85 14.51 -14.63
N LEU A 16 36.89 15.83 -14.48
CA LEU A 16 37.89 16.50 -13.64
C LEU A 16 37.77 16.03 -12.18
N LEU A 17 36.56 15.91 -11.64
CA LEU A 17 36.34 15.43 -10.29
C LEU A 17 36.76 13.96 -10.12
N GLU A 18 36.47 13.09 -11.10
CA GLU A 18 36.92 11.69 -11.12
C GLU A 18 38.45 11.60 -11.06
N LEU A 19 39.15 12.37 -11.90
CA LEU A 19 40.62 12.41 -11.91
C LEU A 19 41.20 12.93 -10.59
N ILE A 20 40.54 13.90 -9.94
CA ILE A 20 40.94 14.40 -8.61
C ILE A 20 40.70 13.34 -7.53
N GLU A 21 39.57 12.64 -7.57
CA GLU A 21 39.22 11.55 -6.63
C GLU A 21 40.23 10.39 -6.75
N ASP A 22 40.64 10.02 -7.96
CA ASP A 22 41.58 8.92 -8.25
C ASP A 22 43.00 9.17 -7.75
N GLN A 23 43.46 10.43 -7.72
CA GLN A 23 44.78 10.81 -7.22
C GLN A 23 44.88 10.77 -5.67
N LYS A 24 43.82 10.39 -4.96
CA LYS A 24 43.76 10.22 -3.49
C LYS A 24 44.35 11.40 -2.71
N LEU A 25 43.58 12.49 -2.60
CA LEU A 25 43.54 13.40 -1.44
C LEU A 25 44.84 14.06 -0.93
N ASP A 26 45.92 14.12 -1.70
CA ASP A 26 46.91 15.18 -1.51
C ASP A 26 46.54 16.32 -2.47
N VAL A 27 45.75 17.28 -2.00
CA VAL A 27 45.53 18.56 -2.69
C VAL A 27 46.78 19.44 -2.50
N ASN A 28 47.94 18.90 -2.86
CA ASN A 28 49.21 19.61 -2.89
C ASN A 28 49.51 20.03 -4.34
N GLU A 29 50.39 21.01 -4.50
CA GLU A 29 50.76 21.65 -5.77
C GLU A 29 51.16 20.63 -6.88
N VAL A 30 51.72 19.48 -6.49
CA VAL A 30 52.14 18.38 -7.39
C VAL A 30 50.93 17.59 -7.97
N SER A 31 49.79 17.62 -7.30
CA SER A 31 48.57 16.90 -7.71
C SER A 31 47.86 17.57 -8.89
N MET A 32 47.83 18.91 -8.95
CA MET A 32 47.14 19.64 -10.01
C MET A 32 47.81 19.53 -11.38
N ALA A 33 49.14 19.51 -11.42
CA ALA A 33 49.88 19.31 -12.67
C ALA A 33 49.60 17.93 -13.28
N LYS A 34 49.48 16.90 -12.44
CA LYS A 34 49.21 15.51 -12.86
C LYS A 34 47.74 15.33 -13.28
N VAL A 35 46.80 15.91 -12.54
CA VAL A 35 45.38 15.95 -12.91
C VAL A 35 45.18 16.66 -14.25
N THR A 36 45.90 17.76 -14.49
CA THR A 36 45.87 18.47 -15.78
C THR A 36 46.38 17.59 -16.91
N ASP A 37 47.49 16.87 -16.72
CA ASP A 37 48.02 15.97 -17.74
C ASP A 37 47.06 14.82 -18.06
N ASP A 38 46.43 14.23 -17.04
CA ASP A 38 45.48 13.15 -17.23
C ASP A 38 44.17 13.65 -17.89
N PHE A 39 43.76 14.89 -17.60
CA PHE A 39 42.64 15.55 -18.29
C PHE A 39 42.94 15.81 -19.76
N LEU A 40 44.16 16.24 -20.09
CA LEU A 40 44.59 16.47 -21.48
C LEU A 40 44.71 15.16 -22.27
N LYS A 41 45.24 14.09 -21.67
CA LYS A 41 45.23 12.75 -22.29
C LYS A 41 43.82 12.29 -22.62
N TYR A 42 42.86 12.55 -21.72
CA TYR A 42 41.46 12.25 -21.97
C TYR A 42 40.87 13.12 -23.09
N LEU A 43 41.27 14.39 -23.22
CA LEU A 43 40.88 15.22 -24.36
C LEU A 43 41.36 14.63 -25.70
N ASP A 44 42.56 14.07 -25.72
CA ASP A 44 43.14 13.48 -26.94
C ASP A 44 42.39 12.22 -27.40
N THR A 45 41.71 11.49 -26.51
CA THR A 45 40.86 10.35 -26.94
C THR A 45 39.66 10.80 -27.79
N PHE A 46 39.17 12.04 -27.60
CA PHE A 46 38.15 12.61 -28.49
C PHE A 46 38.71 12.98 -29.87
N LYS A 47 39.93 13.53 -29.92
CA LYS A 47 40.58 13.88 -31.20
C LYS A 47 40.89 12.64 -32.04
N ASN A 48 41.26 11.54 -31.40
CA ASN A 48 41.59 10.29 -32.06
C ASN A 48 40.35 9.48 -32.51
N GLY A 49 39.14 9.98 -32.24
CA GLY A 49 37.89 9.32 -32.62
C GLY A 49 37.55 8.08 -31.79
N GLU A 50 38.25 7.85 -30.69
CA GLU A 50 38.02 6.72 -29.78
C GLU A 50 36.73 6.91 -28.96
N VAL A 51 36.27 8.15 -28.82
CA VAL A 51 35.04 8.54 -28.12
C VAL A 51 34.11 9.23 -29.11
N SER A 52 32.93 8.64 -29.37
CA SER A 52 31.88 9.21 -30.23
C SER A 52 30.53 9.17 -29.49
N LEU A 53 29.83 10.30 -29.41
CA LEU A 53 28.68 10.49 -28.50
C LEU A 53 27.35 10.75 -29.22
N GLY A 54 27.17 10.15 -30.39
CA GLY A 54 25.85 9.98 -31.01
C GLY A 54 25.42 11.08 -31.98
N GLY A 55 26.27 12.08 -32.29
CA GLY A 55 26.06 13.02 -33.40
C GLY A 55 27.04 14.20 -33.44
N PHE A 56 27.45 14.62 -34.65
CA PHE A 56 28.52 15.61 -34.91
C PHE A 56 28.35 16.97 -34.17
N SER A 57 27.12 17.48 -34.05
CA SER A 57 26.85 18.78 -33.43
C SER A 57 26.88 18.74 -31.90
N SER A 58 26.48 17.63 -31.29
CA SER A 58 26.54 17.39 -29.85
C SER A 58 27.99 17.16 -29.40
N ASP A 59 28.74 16.41 -30.21
CA ASP A 59 30.16 16.12 -29.99
C ASP A 59 30.99 17.41 -29.98
N LEU A 60 30.70 18.35 -30.90
CA LEU A 60 31.43 19.62 -31.00
C LEU A 60 31.18 20.56 -29.80
N ARG A 61 29.93 20.66 -29.32
CA ARG A 61 29.61 21.50 -28.15
C ARG A 61 30.29 20.99 -26.90
N LEU A 62 30.22 19.67 -26.68
CA LEU A 62 30.88 19.05 -25.56
C LEU A 62 32.40 19.22 -25.63
N LEU A 63 32.99 19.03 -26.81
CA LEU A 63 34.42 19.25 -27.02
C LEU A 63 34.82 20.70 -26.70
N ALA A 64 34.00 21.69 -27.08
CA ALA A 64 34.25 23.08 -26.72
C ALA A 64 34.25 23.30 -25.20
N ASP A 65 33.33 22.68 -24.46
CA ASP A 65 33.30 22.75 -22.99
C ASP A 65 34.56 22.12 -22.37
N PHE A 66 35.01 20.97 -22.92
CA PHE A 66 36.24 20.33 -22.48
C PHE A 66 37.48 21.17 -22.79
N ILE A 67 37.56 21.80 -23.97
CA ILE A 67 38.67 22.70 -24.33
C ILE A 67 38.70 23.92 -23.41
N SER A 68 37.53 24.48 -23.07
CA SER A 68 37.40 25.61 -22.15
C SER A 68 37.93 25.28 -20.75
N VAL A 69 37.65 24.08 -20.24
CA VAL A 69 38.23 23.63 -18.97
C VAL A 69 39.72 23.32 -19.10
N ALA A 70 40.14 22.69 -20.21
CA ALA A 70 41.54 22.36 -20.48
C ALA A 70 42.44 23.61 -20.52
N SER A 71 42.01 24.70 -21.16
CA SER A 71 42.78 25.94 -21.21
C SER A 71 43.02 26.51 -19.81
N LYS A 72 41.99 26.51 -18.96
CA LYS A 72 42.10 26.93 -17.55
C LYS A 72 43.04 26.05 -16.74
N LEU A 73 43.00 24.73 -16.94
CA LEU A 73 43.91 23.80 -16.25
C LEU A 73 45.36 23.98 -16.71
N ILE A 74 45.62 24.16 -18.00
CA ILE A 74 46.97 24.46 -18.53
C ILE A 74 47.49 25.76 -17.94
N PHE A 75 46.66 26.80 -17.90
CA PHE A 75 47.01 28.07 -17.30
C PHE A 75 47.37 27.92 -15.81
N LEU A 76 46.54 27.20 -15.08
CA LEU A 76 46.75 26.91 -13.65
C LEU A 76 48.06 26.12 -13.43
N LYS A 77 48.34 25.12 -14.28
CA LYS A 77 49.60 24.38 -14.28
C LYS A 77 50.81 25.28 -14.55
N SER A 78 50.70 26.21 -15.51
CA SER A 78 51.75 27.19 -15.81
C SER A 78 52.05 28.10 -14.62
N LYS A 79 51.00 28.62 -13.95
CA LYS A 79 51.14 29.45 -12.74
C LYS A 79 51.87 28.70 -11.62
N TYR A 80 51.48 27.44 -11.36
CA TYR A 80 52.11 26.65 -10.31
C TYR A 80 53.59 26.34 -10.60
N LEU A 81 53.94 26.13 -11.87
CA LEU A 81 55.33 25.88 -12.26
C LEU A 81 56.19 27.16 -12.32
N LEU A 82 55.57 28.33 -12.44
CA LEU A 82 56.23 29.62 -12.60
C LEU A 82 55.68 30.62 -11.56
N PRO A 83 56.18 30.59 -10.31
CA PRO A 83 55.61 31.35 -9.19
C PRO A 83 55.72 32.88 -9.31
N ASN A 84 56.46 33.39 -10.29
CA ASN A 84 56.66 34.82 -10.54
C ASN A 84 55.67 35.40 -11.57
N ILE A 85 54.64 34.65 -11.98
CA ILE A 85 53.59 35.16 -12.87
C ILE A 85 52.53 35.88 -12.01
N GLU A 86 52.44 37.20 -12.17
CA GLU A 86 51.32 37.98 -11.64
C GLU A 86 50.08 37.72 -12.49
N LEU A 87 48.95 37.43 -11.83
CA LEU A 87 47.67 37.26 -12.49
C LEU A 87 46.98 38.61 -12.66
N THR A 88 46.29 38.76 -13.78
CA THR A 88 45.27 39.81 -13.90
C THR A 88 44.06 39.50 -13.01
N GLU A 89 43.31 40.53 -12.62
CA GLU A 89 42.10 40.35 -11.81
C GLU A 89 41.09 39.39 -12.48
N ASP A 90 40.96 39.47 -13.81
CA ASP A 90 40.08 38.61 -14.59
C ASP A 90 40.49 37.12 -14.51
N GLU A 91 41.79 36.83 -14.62
CA GLU A 91 42.32 35.47 -14.51
C GLU A 91 42.12 34.87 -13.11
N GLU A 92 42.24 35.68 -12.06
CA GLU A 92 41.92 35.23 -10.69
C GLU A 92 40.45 34.88 -10.51
N ILE A 93 39.56 35.70 -11.07
CA ILE A 93 38.11 35.47 -11.03
C ILE A 93 37.77 34.17 -11.75
N GLU A 94 38.35 33.92 -12.92
CA GLU A 94 38.09 32.71 -13.70
C GLU A 94 38.53 31.42 -13.01
N ILE A 95 39.66 31.45 -12.29
CA ILE A 95 40.14 30.31 -11.49
C ILE A 95 39.17 30.05 -10.34
N LYS A 96 38.81 31.09 -9.57
CA LYS A 96 37.87 30.97 -8.45
C LYS A 96 36.49 30.48 -8.90
N ASP A 97 36.03 30.88 -10.08
CA ASP A 97 34.79 30.38 -10.69
C ASP A 97 34.87 28.88 -10.98
N LEU A 98 35.98 28.39 -11.56
CA LEU A 98 36.17 26.96 -11.82
C LEU A 98 36.20 26.14 -10.52
N GLU A 99 36.93 26.60 -9.51
CA GLU A 99 36.96 25.98 -8.18
C GLU A 99 35.57 25.93 -7.55
N SER A 100 34.85 27.06 -7.58
CA SER A 100 33.50 27.15 -7.02
C SER A 100 32.53 26.19 -7.72
N ARG A 101 32.60 26.10 -9.06
CA ARG A 101 31.78 25.15 -9.84
C ARG A 101 32.10 23.70 -9.50
N LEU A 102 33.38 23.37 -9.28
CA LEU A 102 33.79 22.02 -8.87
C LEU A 102 33.26 21.67 -7.48
N VAL A 103 33.33 22.60 -6.52
CA VAL A 103 32.78 22.41 -5.17
C VAL A 103 31.27 22.18 -5.24
N ILE A 104 30.54 23.04 -5.94
CA ILE A 104 29.08 22.91 -6.12
C ILE A 104 28.75 21.56 -6.78
N TYR A 105 29.47 21.18 -7.83
CA TYR A 105 29.22 19.93 -8.55
C TYR A 105 29.49 18.71 -7.65
N ARG A 106 30.59 18.71 -6.89
CA ARG A 106 30.92 17.66 -5.92
C ARG A 106 29.81 17.49 -4.89
N ASP A 107 29.29 18.60 -4.35
CA ASP A 107 28.28 18.58 -3.30
C ASP A 107 26.90 18.14 -3.85
N LEU A 108 26.60 18.43 -5.12
CA LEU A 108 25.35 18.03 -5.79
C LEU A 108 25.40 16.61 -6.39
N LYS A 109 26.58 16.07 -6.74
CA LYS A 109 26.75 14.72 -7.33
C LYS A 109 26.01 13.62 -6.55
N PRO A 110 26.06 13.55 -5.21
CA PRO A 110 25.27 12.59 -4.43
C PRO A 110 23.76 12.81 -4.54
N ALA A 111 23.31 14.06 -4.56
CA ALA A 111 21.90 14.41 -4.68
C ALA A 111 21.33 13.99 -6.04
N PHE A 112 22.09 14.16 -7.13
CA PHE A 112 21.71 13.66 -8.45
C PHE A 112 21.54 12.13 -8.47
N LYS A 113 22.47 11.40 -7.83
CA LYS A 113 22.37 9.94 -7.72
C LYS A 113 21.12 9.51 -6.93
N LEU A 114 20.85 10.18 -5.81
CA LEU A 114 19.64 9.94 -5.02
C LEU A 114 18.37 10.22 -5.81
N LEU A 115 18.30 11.37 -6.50
CA LEU A 115 17.13 11.74 -7.30
C LEU A 115 16.92 10.78 -8.48
N SER A 116 17.99 10.36 -9.15
CA SER A 116 17.93 9.36 -10.21
C SER A 116 17.39 8.03 -9.70
N LYS A 117 17.82 7.60 -8.51
CA LYS A 117 17.31 6.40 -7.84
C LYS A 117 15.81 6.54 -7.53
N LEU A 118 15.41 7.62 -6.86
CA LEU A 118 14.00 7.89 -6.54
C LEU A 118 13.11 7.91 -7.80
N TRP A 119 13.61 8.46 -8.91
CA TRP A 119 12.90 8.49 -10.19
C TRP A 119 12.73 7.10 -10.82
N LYS A 120 13.76 6.24 -10.72
CA LYS A 120 13.75 4.86 -11.25
C LYS A 120 12.92 3.91 -10.40
N ASP A 121 12.96 4.07 -9.08
CA ASP A 121 12.25 3.23 -8.12
C ASP A 121 10.72 3.39 -8.19
N GLY A 122 10.22 4.32 -9.03
CA GLY A 122 8.80 4.45 -9.33
C GLY A 122 7.98 5.07 -8.20
N HIS A 123 8.62 5.56 -7.14
CA HIS A 123 8.01 6.32 -6.05
C HIS A 123 7.58 7.72 -6.53
N ARG A 124 6.56 7.76 -7.39
CA ARG A 124 5.98 8.98 -7.93
C ARG A 124 4.75 9.35 -7.13
N ALA A 125 4.77 10.54 -6.53
CA ALA A 125 3.55 11.14 -6.02
C ALA A 125 2.75 11.69 -7.20
N TYR A 126 1.47 11.32 -7.28
CA TYR A 126 0.54 11.91 -8.24
C TYR A 126 -0.30 12.94 -7.52
N SER A 127 -0.24 14.19 -7.98
CA SER A 127 -1.16 15.21 -7.49
C SER A 127 -2.54 14.97 -8.08
N ARG A 128 -3.58 15.18 -7.28
CA ARG A 128 -4.96 15.22 -7.77
C ARG A 128 -5.12 16.51 -8.59
N PRO A 129 -5.57 16.46 -9.86
CA PRO A 129 -5.68 17.64 -10.71
C PRO A 129 -6.45 18.80 -10.08
N TYR A 130 -7.48 18.50 -9.29
CA TYR A 130 -8.25 19.50 -8.53
C TYR A 130 -7.42 20.39 -7.59
N PHE A 131 -6.29 19.88 -7.08
CA PHE A 131 -5.43 20.57 -6.13
C PHE A 131 -4.27 21.31 -6.80
N LEU A 132 -4.08 21.14 -8.12
CA LEU A 132 -3.09 21.90 -8.88
C LEU A 132 -3.51 23.37 -8.93
N GLY A 133 -2.60 24.28 -8.55
CA GLY A 133 -2.83 25.73 -8.57
C GLY A 133 -3.59 26.30 -7.37
N ARG A 134 -4.05 25.47 -6.41
CA ARG A 134 -4.78 25.93 -5.20
C ARG A 134 -3.92 26.15 -3.96
N GLY A 135 -2.59 26.24 -4.11
CA GLY A 135 -1.71 26.68 -3.02
C GLY A 135 -1.76 25.83 -1.75
N GLY A 136 -1.89 24.50 -1.87
CA GLY A 136 -1.65 23.61 -0.74
C GLY A 136 -2.85 23.28 0.14
N GLY A 137 -4.02 23.04 -0.44
CA GLY A 137 -5.09 22.29 0.23
C GLY A 137 -6.49 22.87 0.07
N LEU A 138 -7.48 22.10 0.54
CA LEU A 138 -8.84 22.60 0.70
C LEU A 138 -8.87 23.57 1.89
N PRO A 139 -9.67 24.66 1.84
CA PRO A 139 -9.97 25.46 3.02
C PRO A 139 -10.44 24.55 4.16
N ARG A 140 -9.95 24.78 5.39
CA ARG A 140 -10.33 23.97 6.56
C ARG A 140 -11.86 23.90 6.66
N GLY A 141 -12.39 22.68 6.72
CA GLY A 141 -13.83 22.43 6.82
C GLY A 141 -14.57 22.20 5.49
N GLN A 142 -13.90 22.27 4.33
CA GLN A 142 -14.52 21.89 3.06
C GLN A 142 -14.18 20.45 2.66
N SER A 143 -15.20 19.61 2.54
CA SER A 143 -15.10 18.31 1.88
C SER A 143 -15.45 18.48 0.41
N VAL A 144 -14.56 18.08 -0.49
CA VAL A 144 -14.83 18.08 -1.93
C VAL A 144 -14.79 16.67 -2.47
N PHE A 145 -15.89 16.25 -3.06
CA PHE A 145 -15.96 15.03 -3.84
C PHE A 145 -15.38 15.29 -5.23
N TYR A 146 -14.14 14.87 -5.46
CA TYR A 146 -13.46 14.92 -6.76
C TYR A 146 -13.07 13.51 -7.20
N PRO A 147 -14.00 12.77 -7.83
CA PRO A 147 -13.69 11.47 -8.38
C PRO A 147 -12.75 11.61 -9.59
N GLY A 148 -11.94 10.58 -9.87
CA GLY A 148 -11.02 10.62 -11.02
C GLY A 148 -11.79 10.69 -12.35
N ALA A 149 -11.16 11.18 -13.42
CA ALA A 149 -11.80 11.39 -14.73
C ALA A 149 -12.42 10.12 -15.37
N LYS A 150 -12.01 8.92 -14.92
CA LYS A 150 -12.56 7.63 -15.37
C LYS A 150 -13.69 7.10 -14.49
N THR A 151 -14.10 7.86 -13.48
CA THR A 151 -15.19 7.48 -12.58
C THR A 151 -16.50 7.86 -13.25
N ASP A 152 -17.25 6.85 -13.68
CA ASP A 152 -18.61 7.03 -14.18
C ASP A 152 -19.62 6.58 -13.11
N LYS A 153 -20.87 7.04 -13.25
CA LYS A 153 -22.00 6.67 -12.38
C LYS A 153 -22.12 5.15 -12.24
N GLN A 154 -22.00 4.43 -13.36
CA GLN A 154 -22.11 2.97 -13.40
C GLN A 154 -21.03 2.28 -12.56
N LEU A 155 -19.80 2.81 -12.57
CA LEU A 155 -18.70 2.27 -11.76
C LEU A 155 -18.95 2.49 -10.27
N LEU A 156 -19.52 3.63 -9.90
CA LEU A 156 -19.86 3.96 -8.52
C LEU A 156 -21.01 3.09 -8.00
N GLU A 157 -22.04 2.89 -8.83
CA GLU A 157 -23.16 1.99 -8.56
C GLU A 157 -22.70 0.54 -8.35
N ASN A 158 -21.87 0.01 -9.26
CA ASN A 158 -21.32 -1.33 -9.14
C ASN A 158 -20.45 -1.50 -7.88
N SER A 159 -19.69 -0.47 -7.50
CA SER A 159 -18.86 -0.49 -6.30
C SER A 159 -19.71 -0.54 -5.02
N LEU A 160 -20.81 0.22 -4.99
CA LEU A 160 -21.79 0.19 -3.91
C LEU A 160 -22.46 -1.17 -3.78
N TYR A 161 -22.92 -1.76 -4.88
CA TYR A 161 -23.49 -3.11 -4.87
C TYR A 161 -22.51 -4.14 -4.34
N ARG A 162 -21.24 -4.08 -4.74
CA ARG A 162 -20.22 -5.01 -4.25
C ARG A 162 -20.03 -4.93 -2.75
N ILE A 163 -19.94 -3.71 -2.19
CA ILE A 163 -19.86 -3.50 -0.74
C ILE A 163 -21.10 -4.07 -0.05
N PHE A 164 -22.28 -3.81 -0.61
CA PHE A 164 -23.53 -4.31 -0.06
C PHE A 164 -23.60 -5.85 -0.04
N GLU A 165 -23.18 -6.51 -1.12
CA GLU A 165 -23.12 -7.98 -1.19
C GLU A 165 -22.08 -8.56 -0.22
N GLU A 166 -20.91 -7.93 -0.05
CA GLU A 166 -19.93 -8.34 0.95
C GLU A 166 -20.48 -8.16 2.39
N MET A 167 -21.27 -7.12 2.62
CA MET A 167 -21.91 -6.86 3.91
C MET A 167 -23.06 -7.85 4.21
N LYS A 168 -23.75 -8.38 3.19
CA LYS A 168 -24.80 -9.39 3.36
C LYS A 168 -24.30 -10.66 4.05
N VAL A 169 -23.03 -11.00 3.87
CA VAL A 169 -22.41 -12.17 4.53
C VAL A 169 -22.41 -12.02 6.05
N TYR A 170 -22.32 -10.79 6.55
CA TYR A 170 -22.35 -10.48 7.99
C TYR A 170 -23.78 -10.35 8.53
N SER A 171 -24.77 -10.11 7.68
CA SER A 171 -26.19 -10.28 8.00
C SER A 171 -26.62 -11.72 7.73
N ARG A 172 -25.92 -12.70 8.30
CA ARG A 172 -26.49 -14.04 8.45
C ARG A 172 -27.80 -13.85 9.21
N GLU A 173 -28.87 -14.29 8.57
CA GLU A 173 -30.21 -14.38 9.16
C GLU A 173 -30.04 -14.85 10.60
N GLU A 174 -30.54 -14.05 11.54
CA GLU A 174 -30.84 -14.58 12.85
C GLU A 174 -31.76 -15.77 12.57
N GLU A 175 -31.23 -16.99 12.64
CA GLU A 175 -32.03 -18.18 12.80
C GLU A 175 -32.78 -17.96 14.11
N THR A 176 -33.92 -17.30 14.00
CA THR A 176 -34.93 -17.31 15.02
C THR A 176 -35.34 -18.76 15.09
N ILE A 177 -34.67 -19.50 15.99
CA ILE A 177 -35.10 -20.81 16.43
C ILE A 177 -36.49 -20.55 17.00
N LYS A 178 -37.51 -20.67 16.14
CA LYS A 178 -38.89 -20.78 16.55
C LYS A 178 -39.01 -22.13 17.21
N GLY A 179 -38.47 -22.25 18.43
CA GLY A 179 -38.92 -23.26 19.35
C GLY A 179 -40.42 -23.06 19.45
N THR A 180 -41.18 -24.04 18.99
CA THR A 180 -42.63 -24.07 19.19
C THR A 180 -42.86 -23.96 20.69
N ILE A 181 -43.27 -22.77 21.15
CA ILE A 181 -43.68 -22.55 22.54
C ILE A 181 -45.01 -23.28 22.66
N ILE A 182 -44.96 -24.56 23.01
CA ILE A 182 -46.17 -25.32 23.29
C ILE A 182 -46.69 -24.80 24.61
N THR A 183 -47.86 -24.17 24.59
CA THR A 183 -48.45 -23.63 25.82
C THR A 183 -49.16 -24.74 26.59
N LEU A 184 -49.22 -24.59 27.91
CA LEU A 184 -49.95 -25.53 28.76
C LEU A 184 -51.45 -25.58 28.40
N GLU A 185 -52.03 -24.43 28.01
CA GLU A 185 -53.43 -24.31 27.63
C GLU A 185 -53.77 -25.12 26.37
N GLU A 186 -52.95 -25.02 25.32
CA GLU A 186 -53.09 -25.83 24.11
C GLU A 186 -53.03 -27.32 24.44
N LYS A 187 -52.12 -27.71 25.35
CA LYS A 187 -51.97 -29.11 25.72
C LYS A 187 -53.15 -29.64 26.53
N ILE A 188 -53.73 -28.82 27.41
CA ILE A 188 -54.97 -29.15 28.13
C ILE A 188 -56.11 -29.39 27.13
N GLN A 189 -56.27 -28.51 26.14
CA GLN A 189 -57.33 -28.64 25.12
C GLN A 189 -57.14 -29.90 24.25
N GLU A 190 -55.90 -30.20 23.86
CA GLU A 190 -55.57 -31.41 23.09
C GLU A 190 -55.93 -32.68 23.86
N VAL A 191 -55.48 -32.79 25.12
CA VAL A 191 -55.74 -33.96 25.97
C VAL A 191 -57.23 -34.13 26.23
N PHE A 192 -57.93 -33.05 26.58
CA PHE A 192 -59.37 -33.06 26.83
C PHE A 192 -60.17 -33.49 25.59
N SER A 193 -59.85 -32.93 24.42
CA SER A 193 -60.52 -33.27 23.15
C SER A 193 -60.31 -34.73 22.77
N ARG A 194 -59.12 -35.26 23.04
CA ARG A 194 -58.78 -36.66 22.74
C ARG A 194 -59.54 -37.63 23.63
N ILE A 195 -59.59 -37.38 24.94
CA ILE A 195 -60.35 -38.20 25.90
C ILE A 195 -61.85 -38.17 25.58
N GLN A 196 -62.38 -37.03 25.13
CA GLN A 196 -63.79 -36.96 24.70
C GLN A 196 -64.10 -37.82 23.46
N LYS A 197 -63.14 -37.97 22.54
CA LYS A 197 -63.34 -38.69 21.27
C LYS A 197 -62.99 -40.17 21.37
N GLU A 198 -61.87 -40.50 22.00
CA GLU A 198 -61.27 -41.84 22.02
C GLU A 198 -61.59 -42.60 23.31
N GLY A 199 -62.11 -41.92 24.34
CA GLY A 199 -62.42 -42.53 25.64
C GLY A 199 -61.19 -42.68 26.53
N ASP A 200 -61.14 -43.79 27.28
CA ASP A 200 -60.05 -44.10 28.20
C ASP A 200 -58.71 -44.24 27.45
N SER A 201 -57.66 -43.59 27.95
CA SER A 201 -56.35 -43.56 27.29
C SER A 201 -55.20 -43.74 28.28
N SER A 202 -54.06 -44.25 27.81
CA SER A 202 -52.86 -44.43 28.64
C SER A 202 -51.91 -43.25 28.47
N LEU A 203 -51.31 -42.77 29.56
CA LEU A 203 -50.36 -41.66 29.53
C LEU A 203 -49.17 -41.95 28.60
N ASN A 204 -48.66 -43.19 28.60
CA ASN A 204 -47.58 -43.58 27.71
C ASN A 204 -47.98 -43.43 26.23
N ASN A 205 -49.22 -43.76 25.87
CA ASN A 205 -49.73 -43.57 24.51
C ASN A 205 -49.84 -42.09 24.11
N LEU A 206 -50.11 -41.18 25.07
CA LEU A 206 -50.09 -39.75 24.81
C LEU A 206 -48.67 -39.16 24.71
N ALA A 207 -47.67 -39.85 25.29
CA ALA A 207 -46.28 -39.41 25.34
C ALA A 207 -45.41 -39.94 24.16
N ILE A 208 -45.97 -40.75 23.26
CA ILE A 208 -45.26 -41.30 22.08
C ILE A 208 -44.71 -40.16 21.22
N GLU A 209 -43.43 -40.28 20.83
CA GLU A 209 -42.72 -39.33 19.94
C GLU A 209 -42.67 -37.88 20.45
N LYS A 210 -42.79 -37.66 21.78
CA LYS A 210 -42.69 -36.33 22.40
C LYS A 210 -41.31 -36.03 22.96
N THR A 211 -40.88 -34.77 22.83
CA THR A 211 -39.68 -34.25 23.47
C THR A 211 -39.83 -34.21 25.00
N ARG A 212 -38.71 -34.10 25.73
CA ARG A 212 -38.75 -34.00 27.21
C ARG A 212 -39.58 -32.82 27.71
N ALA A 213 -39.52 -31.68 27.03
CA ALA A 213 -40.31 -30.50 27.38
C ALA A 213 -41.82 -30.75 27.17
N GLU A 214 -42.19 -31.36 26.05
CA GLU A 214 -43.58 -31.75 25.77
C GLU A 214 -44.13 -32.76 26.76
N MET A 215 -43.32 -33.74 27.19
CA MET A 215 -43.73 -34.70 28.21
C MET A 215 -44.04 -34.02 29.56
N ILE A 216 -43.23 -33.03 29.96
CA ILE A 216 -43.46 -32.26 31.19
C ILE A 216 -44.78 -31.48 31.08
N ILE A 217 -45.03 -30.80 29.96
CA ILE A 217 -46.24 -30.00 29.75
C ILE A 217 -47.48 -30.91 29.66
N LEU A 218 -47.38 -32.05 28.97
CA LEU A 218 -48.43 -33.06 28.91
C LEU A 218 -48.79 -33.57 30.31
N PHE A 219 -47.78 -33.89 31.13
CA PHE A 219 -48.00 -34.37 32.48
C PHE A 219 -48.68 -33.31 33.36
N LEU A 220 -48.24 -32.05 33.27
CA LEU A 220 -48.89 -30.93 33.95
C LEU A 220 -50.34 -30.72 33.48
N ALA A 221 -50.61 -30.87 32.19
CA ALA A 221 -51.97 -30.76 31.64
C ALA A 221 -52.88 -31.86 32.19
N VAL A 222 -52.40 -33.10 32.29
CA VAL A 222 -53.13 -34.23 32.87
C VAL A 222 -53.38 -33.99 34.37
N LEU A 223 -52.38 -33.54 35.13
CA LEU A 223 -52.57 -33.19 36.54
C LEU A 223 -53.57 -32.05 36.74
N HIS A 224 -53.55 -31.06 35.84
CA HIS A 224 -54.51 -29.96 35.87
C HIS A 224 -55.94 -30.47 35.64
N LEU A 225 -56.16 -31.29 34.60
CA LEU A 225 -57.48 -31.87 34.31
C LEU A 225 -57.99 -32.77 35.44
N ALA A 226 -57.09 -33.52 36.10
CA ALA A 226 -57.45 -34.35 37.25
C ALA A 226 -57.83 -33.50 38.47
N ARG A 227 -57.09 -32.40 38.72
CA ARG A 227 -57.39 -31.43 39.79
C ARG A 227 -58.77 -30.80 39.62
N GLU A 228 -59.14 -30.43 38.39
CA GLU A 228 -60.44 -29.84 38.05
C GLU A 228 -61.58 -30.87 37.91
N GLN A 229 -61.32 -32.15 38.22
CA GLN A 229 -62.30 -33.25 38.14
C GLN A 229 -62.88 -33.50 36.74
N PHE A 230 -62.18 -33.15 35.67
CA PHE A 230 -62.60 -33.51 34.31
C PHE A 230 -62.23 -34.94 33.92
N ILE A 231 -61.20 -35.49 34.58
CA ILE A 231 -60.68 -36.84 34.31
C ILE A 231 -60.37 -37.54 35.65
N ARG A 232 -60.33 -38.86 35.61
CA ARG A 232 -59.86 -39.73 36.70
C ARG A 232 -58.60 -40.47 36.28
N LEU A 233 -57.65 -40.57 37.20
CA LEU A 233 -56.40 -41.29 36.98
C LEU A 233 -56.41 -42.59 37.78
N GLU A 234 -56.04 -43.69 37.14
CA GLU A 234 -55.87 -45.00 37.76
C GLU A 234 -54.48 -45.55 37.45
N GLN A 235 -53.74 -45.94 38.49
CA GLN A 235 -52.44 -46.57 38.38
C GLN A 235 -52.45 -47.81 39.27
N ILE A 236 -52.12 -48.97 38.69
CA ILE A 236 -52.29 -50.27 39.35
C ILE A 236 -51.13 -50.56 40.30
N ASP A 237 -49.90 -50.33 39.85
CA ASP A 237 -48.67 -50.55 40.63
C ASP A 237 -47.79 -49.30 40.60
N ASN A 238 -46.87 -49.18 41.56
CA ASN A 238 -45.89 -48.10 41.55
C ASN A 238 -45.09 -48.11 40.24
N PHE A 239 -45.03 -46.96 39.56
CA PHE A 239 -44.38 -46.79 38.27
C PHE A 239 -45.00 -47.58 37.11
N SER A 240 -46.20 -48.15 37.27
CA SER A 240 -46.97 -48.68 36.15
C SER A 240 -47.52 -47.54 35.28
N ASP A 241 -48.06 -47.89 34.12
CA ASP A 241 -48.74 -46.93 33.27
C ASP A 241 -49.93 -46.27 34.01
N ILE A 242 -50.23 -45.02 33.65
CA ILE A 242 -51.32 -44.23 34.23
C ILE A 242 -52.47 -44.24 33.22
N ILE A 243 -53.58 -44.83 33.62
CA ILE A 243 -54.81 -44.86 32.83
C ILE A 243 -55.62 -43.61 33.13
N ILE A 244 -55.95 -42.87 32.07
CA ILE A 244 -56.74 -41.66 32.09
C ILE A 244 -58.16 -42.03 31.67
N LYS A 245 -59.11 -41.89 32.59
CA LYS A 245 -60.53 -42.17 32.38
C LYS A 245 -61.34 -40.89 32.38
N LYS A 246 -62.45 -40.90 31.64
CA LYS A 246 -63.44 -39.82 31.71
C LYS A 246 -64.24 -39.96 33.02
N ASN A 247 -64.50 -38.83 33.68
CA ASN A 247 -65.46 -38.78 34.79
C ASN A 247 -66.91 -38.88 34.31
#